data_AF-A0A397ZA32-F1
#
_entry.id   AF-A0A397ZA32-F1
#
_cell.length_a   1.000
_cell.length_b   1.000
_cell.length_c   1.000
_cell.angle_alpha   90.00
_cell.angle_beta   90.00
_cell.angle_gamma   90.00
#
_symmetry.space_group_name_H-M   'P 1'
#
loop_
_entity.id
_entity.type
_entity.pdbx_description
1 polymer ?
#
loop_
_entity_poly.entity_id
_entity_poly.type
_entity_poly.pdbx_seq_one_letter_code
_entity_poly.pdbx_strand_id
1 'polypeptide(L)'
;MSLKGDTYWLAGDKSFYIVNTALLSVVKDETLSVLHINDRSCVMRLWVTNKIDEEDAKDLSWRSDLVLEMDSAKFNLSVENFLLDEENTVAVCCTKFTSDRTMVYIVGEDMYKKVYEDTRDASPINWPVILTYVPSLVCLH
;
A
#
# COMPACT_ATOMS: atom_id res chain seq x y z
N MET A 1 -10.32 18.72 26.33
CA MET A 1 -9.73 18.83 24.98
C MET A 1 -9.94 17.47 24.33
N SER A 2 -10.93 17.37 23.45
CA SER A 2 -11.35 16.10 22.85
C SER A 2 -10.56 15.90 21.56
N LEU A 3 -9.64 14.94 21.54
CA LEU A 3 -9.03 14.48 20.30
C LEU A 3 -10.00 13.51 19.65
N LYS A 4 -10.71 13.97 18.62
CA LYS A 4 -11.51 13.13 17.73
C LYS A 4 -10.50 12.37 16.88
N GLY A 5 -10.13 11.17 17.33
CA GLY A 5 -9.20 10.29 16.63
C GLY A 5 -9.96 9.48 15.60
N ASP A 6 -9.67 9.72 14.32
CA ASP A 6 -10.17 8.89 13.23
C ASP A 6 -9.34 7.59 13.21
N THR A 7 -9.99 6.51 13.63
CA THR A 7 -9.39 5.17 13.72
C THR A 7 -9.22 4.60 12.31
N TYR A 8 -7.98 4.51 11.84
CA TYR A 8 -7.64 3.80 10.60
C TYR A 8 -7.46 2.31 10.87
N TRP A 9 -8.12 1.46 10.09
CA TRP A 9 -7.98 0.00 10.17
C TRP A 9 -7.11 -0.49 9.01
N LEU A 10 -5.95 -1.09 9.32
CA LEU A 10 -5.17 -1.87 8.36
C LEU A 10 -5.68 -3.32 8.41
N ALA A 11 -6.57 -3.69 7.48
CA ALA A 11 -7.00 -5.07 7.33
C ALA A 11 -6.06 -5.79 6.36
N GLY A 12 -5.14 -6.60 6.90
CA GLY A 12 -4.37 -7.58 6.13
C GLY A 12 -4.87 -8.98 6.47
N ASP A 13 -5.59 -9.63 5.54
CA ASP A 13 -5.92 -11.04 5.69
C ASP A 13 -4.75 -11.88 5.17
N LYS A 14 -3.91 -12.39 6.10
CA LYS A 14 -2.88 -13.38 5.78
C LYS A 14 -3.47 -14.78 5.96
N SER A 15 -4.22 -15.25 4.96
CA SER A 15 -4.68 -16.64 4.95
C SER A 15 -3.47 -17.58 4.77
N PHE A 16 -3.33 -18.59 5.63
CA PHE A 16 -2.18 -19.51 5.69
C PHE A 16 -2.06 -20.49 4.49
N TYR A 17 -2.67 -20.16 3.35
CA TYR A 17 -2.48 -20.79 2.05
C TYR A 17 -2.02 -19.70 1.06
N ILE A 18 -0.71 -19.52 0.95
CA ILE A 18 0.00 -18.43 0.26
C ILE A 18 -0.27 -18.46 -1.26
N VAL A 19 -1.45 -18.01 -1.68
CA VAL A 19 -1.85 -17.99 -3.09
C VAL A 19 -2.18 -16.58 -3.57
N ASN A 20 -2.71 -15.73 -2.69
CA ASN A 20 -3.04 -14.34 -2.98
C ASN A 20 -2.80 -13.47 -1.74
N THR A 21 -2.13 -12.33 -1.93
CA THR A 21 -1.98 -11.27 -0.93
C THR A 21 -2.78 -10.06 -1.39
N ALA A 22 -3.59 -9.47 -0.48
CA ALA A 22 -4.33 -8.24 -0.74
C ALA A 22 -4.03 -7.21 0.35
N LEU A 23 -3.63 -6.01 -0.06
CA LEU A 23 -3.34 -4.88 0.82
C LEU A 23 -4.27 -3.73 0.46
N LEU A 24 -4.80 -3.04 1.46
CA LEU A 24 -5.63 -1.86 1.28
C LEU A 24 -4.86 -0.60 1.68
N SER A 25 -5.06 0.50 0.95
CA SER A 25 -4.50 1.81 1.27
C SER A 25 -5.48 2.91 0.88
N VAL A 26 -5.49 4.01 1.63
CA VAL A 26 -6.33 5.18 1.36
C VAL A 26 -5.56 6.13 0.44
N VAL A 27 -6.24 6.67 -0.58
CA VAL A 27 -5.65 7.61 -1.54
C VAL A 27 -6.36 8.95 -1.40
N LYS A 28 -5.57 9.99 -1.05
CA LYS A 28 -6.02 11.39 -0.88
C LYS A 28 -7.22 11.56 0.08
N ASP A 29 -7.44 10.61 0.99
CA ASP A 29 -8.59 10.55 1.90
C ASP A 29 -9.97 10.53 1.20
N GLU A 30 -9.98 10.28 -0.11
CA GLU A 30 -11.19 10.30 -0.95
C GLU A 30 -11.49 8.93 -1.59
N THR A 31 -10.50 8.07 -1.81
CA THR A 31 -10.67 6.77 -2.46
C THR A 31 -9.89 5.67 -1.73
N LEU A 32 -10.30 4.42 -1.94
CA LEU A 32 -9.54 3.25 -1.50
C LEU A 32 -8.79 2.67 -2.68
N SER A 33 -7.59 2.17 -2.42
CA SER A 33 -6.80 1.39 -3.35
C SER A 33 -6.54 0.00 -2.78
N VAL A 34 -6.53 -1.00 -3.65
CA VAL A 34 -6.12 -2.36 -3.31
C VAL A 34 -4.97 -2.80 -4.19
N LEU A 35 -3.91 -3.28 -3.55
CA LEU A 35 -2.81 -3.97 -4.20
C LEU A 35 -3.02 -5.46 -3.99
N HIS A 36 -3.17 -6.20 -5.09
CA HIS A 36 -3.39 -7.64 -5.10
C HIS A 36 -2.23 -8.35 -5.79
N ILE A 37 -1.53 -9.23 -5.07
CA ILE A 37 -0.46 -10.07 -5.60
C ILE A 37 -0.99 -11.49 -5.68
N ASN A 38 -0.96 -12.07 -6.87
CA ASN A 38 -1.22 -13.48 -7.07
C ASN A 38 0.11 -14.23 -7.17
N ASP A 39 0.40 -15.09 -6.20
CA ASP A 39 1.69 -15.80 -6.10
C ASP A 39 1.82 -16.92 -7.13
N ARG A 40 0.72 -17.43 -7.68
CA ARG A 40 0.75 -18.47 -8.73
C ARG A 40 1.03 -17.89 -10.10
N SER A 41 0.37 -16.77 -10.43
CA SER A 41 0.60 -16.09 -11.70
C SER A 41 1.77 -15.13 -11.66
N CYS A 42 2.27 -14.83 -10.45
CA CYS A 42 3.26 -13.79 -10.18
C CYS A 42 2.84 -12.45 -10.81
N VAL A 43 1.57 -12.06 -10.61
CA VAL A 43 1.07 -10.78 -11.11
C VAL A 43 0.62 -9.92 -9.94
N MET A 44 1.12 -8.69 -9.89
CA MET A 44 0.67 -7.63 -9.00
C MET A 44 -0.27 -6.71 -9.76
N ARG A 45 -1.46 -6.48 -9.20
CA ARG A 45 -2.50 -5.61 -9.75
C ARG A 45 -2.88 -4.55 -8.73
N LEU A 46 -3.15 -3.34 -9.20
CA LEU A 46 -3.59 -2.25 -8.36
C LEU A 46 -4.89 -1.64 -8.88
N TRP A 47 -5.89 -1.61 -8.01
CA TRP A 47 -7.21 -1.07 -8.32
C TRP A 47 -7.55 0.05 -7.36
N VAL A 48 -8.45 0.94 -7.78
CA VAL A 48 -8.95 2.07 -6.99
C VAL A 48 -10.47 2.09 -7.02
N THR A 49 -11.11 2.51 -5.94
CA THR A 49 -12.56 2.68 -5.88
C THR A 49 -13.02 3.98 -6.54
N ASN A 50 -14.32 4.12 -6.74
CA ASN A 50 -14.92 5.46 -6.84
C ASN A 50 -14.70 6.26 -5.55
N LYS A 51 -14.98 7.57 -5.61
CA LYS A 51 -14.87 8.46 -4.45
C LYS A 51 -15.81 8.01 -3.33
N ILE A 52 -15.30 8.10 -2.10
CA ILE A 52 -16.03 7.90 -0.87
C ILE A 52 -16.69 9.23 -0.54
N ASP A 53 -17.98 9.34 -0.84
CA ASP A 53 -18.85 10.44 -0.43
C ASP A 53 -19.72 9.97 0.75
N GLU A 54 -20.03 10.84 1.71
CA GLU A 54 -20.98 10.54 2.79
C GLU A 54 -22.39 10.23 2.27
N GLU A 55 -22.81 10.85 1.16
CA GLU A 55 -24.11 10.61 0.51
C GLU A 55 -24.12 9.27 -0.27
N ASP A 56 -23.00 8.92 -0.91
CA ASP A 56 -22.87 7.74 -1.79
C ASP A 56 -22.06 6.59 -1.16
N ALA A 57 -21.80 6.59 0.15
CA ALA A 57 -21.01 5.55 0.83
C ALA A 57 -21.56 4.12 0.62
N LYS A 58 -22.85 4.00 0.24
CA LYS A 58 -23.51 2.73 -0.09
C LYS A 58 -23.16 2.20 -1.50
N ASP A 59 -22.64 3.05 -2.37
CA ASP A 59 -22.31 2.75 -3.76
C ASP A 59 -20.79 2.67 -4.00
N LEU A 60 -20.04 2.34 -2.94
CA LEU A 60 -18.60 2.09 -3.03
C LEU A 60 -18.32 0.87 -3.93
N SER A 61 -17.66 1.11 -5.06
CA SER A 61 -17.36 0.12 -6.08
C SER A 61 -15.95 0.30 -6.63
N TRP A 62 -15.33 -0.79 -7.07
CA TRP A 62 -14.04 -0.74 -7.77
C TRP A 62 -14.22 -0.11 -9.15
N ARG A 63 -13.34 0.81 -9.52
CA ARG A 63 -13.27 1.33 -10.88
C ARG A 63 -12.91 0.18 -11.82
N SER A 64 -13.52 0.18 -13.01
CA SER A 64 -13.21 -0.79 -14.06
C SER A 64 -11.76 -0.70 -14.54
N ASP A 65 -11.15 0.47 -14.36
CA ASP A 65 -9.82 0.77 -14.87
C ASP A 65 -8.78 0.28 -13.88
N LEU A 66 -7.97 -0.68 -14.33
CA LEU A 66 -6.80 -1.14 -13.61
C LEU A 66 -5.73 -0.04 -13.65
N VAL A 67 -5.23 0.37 -12.48
CA VAL A 67 -4.24 1.45 -12.39
C VAL A 67 -2.85 0.95 -12.74
N LEU A 68 -2.51 -0.26 -12.30
CA LEU A 68 -1.18 -0.82 -12.49
C LEU A 68 -1.24 -2.35 -12.55
N GLU A 69 -0.61 -2.94 -13.56
CA GLU A 69 -0.36 -4.39 -13.65
C GLU A 69 1.13 -4.63 -13.87
N MET A 70 1.71 -5.58 -13.15
CA MET A 70 3.09 -5.98 -13.40
C MET A 70 3.39 -7.41 -12.97
N ASP A 71 4.50 -7.92 -13.48
CA ASP A 71 5.07 -9.20 -13.11
C ASP A 71 5.80 -9.10 -11.75
N SER A 72 5.26 -9.72 -10.70
CA SER A 72 5.85 -9.77 -9.37
C SER A 72 7.00 -10.79 -9.26
N ALA A 73 7.14 -11.76 -10.18
CA ALA A 73 8.23 -12.74 -10.16
C ALA A 73 9.58 -12.07 -10.43
N LYS A 74 9.58 -11.02 -11.27
CA LYS A 74 10.79 -10.23 -11.55
C LYS A 74 11.42 -9.65 -10.28
N PHE A 75 10.62 -9.46 -9.24
CA PHE A 75 11.00 -8.60 -8.11
C PHE A 75 10.95 -9.32 -6.75
N ASN A 76 10.43 -10.55 -6.66
CA ASN A 76 10.30 -11.32 -5.41
C ASN A 76 9.80 -10.46 -4.22
N LEU A 77 8.75 -9.67 -4.46
CA LEU A 77 8.27 -8.68 -3.49
C LEU A 77 7.32 -9.30 -2.48
N SER A 78 7.73 -9.33 -1.21
CA SER A 78 6.82 -9.49 -0.09
C SER A 78 6.38 -8.10 0.37
N VAL A 79 5.36 -7.55 -0.28
CA VAL A 79 4.81 -6.22 0.05
C VAL A 79 4.03 -6.32 1.36
N GLU A 80 4.34 -5.45 2.33
CA GLU A 80 3.64 -5.37 3.62
C GLU A 80 2.70 -4.16 3.68
N ASN A 81 3.02 -3.08 2.96
CA ASN A 81 2.13 -1.93 2.77
C ASN A 81 2.51 -1.19 1.48
N PHE A 82 1.62 -0.30 1.03
CA PHE A 82 1.87 0.54 -0.13
C PHE A 82 1.12 1.87 -0.04
N LEU A 83 1.62 2.85 -0.78
CA LEU A 83 0.89 4.07 -1.15
C LEU A 83 0.79 4.16 -2.66
N LEU A 84 -0.35 4.62 -3.15
CA LEU A 84 -0.56 4.88 -4.57
C LEU A 84 -0.48 6.38 -4.87
N ASP A 85 0.28 6.71 -5.91
CA ASP A 85 0.18 7.97 -6.62
C ASP A 85 -0.55 7.72 -7.96
N GLU A 86 -1.84 8.03 -7.99
CA GLU A 86 -2.67 7.87 -9.20
C GLU A 86 -2.24 8.80 -10.33
N GLU A 87 -1.72 9.99 -10.03
CA GLU A 87 -1.36 10.99 -11.04
C GLU A 87 -0.12 10.54 -11.83
N ASN A 88 0.86 10.01 -11.11
CA ASN A 88 2.07 9.48 -11.72
C ASN A 88 1.97 7.99 -12.07
N THR A 89 0.86 7.33 -11.73
CA THR A 89 0.63 5.89 -11.96
C THR A 89 1.76 5.03 -11.35
N VAL A 90 2.17 5.36 -10.13
CA VAL A 90 3.22 4.65 -9.39
C VAL A 90 2.77 4.29 -7.99
N ALA A 91 3.27 3.17 -7.48
CA ALA A 91 3.09 2.74 -6.10
C ALA A 91 4.42 2.80 -5.34
N VAL A 92 4.39 3.33 -4.13
CA VAL A 92 5.48 3.22 -3.16
C VAL A 92 5.20 1.99 -2.31
N CYS A 93 5.98 0.92 -2.48
CA CYS A 93 5.80 -0.34 -1.78
C CYS A 93 6.85 -0.52 -0.70
N CYS A 94 6.41 -0.87 0.51
CA CYS A 94 7.30 -1.32 1.56
C CYS A 94 7.34 -2.84 1.62
N THR A 95 8.54 -3.40 1.66
CA THR A 95 8.75 -4.85 1.61
C THR A 95 9.66 -5.33 2.73
N LYS A 96 9.47 -6.59 3.15
CA LYS A 96 10.44 -7.34 3.95
C LYS A 96 11.09 -8.40 3.09
N PHE A 97 12.41 -8.34 2.91
CA PHE A 97 13.15 -9.46 2.33
C PHE A 97 13.62 -10.42 3.43
N THR A 98 14.13 -11.60 3.05
CA THR A 98 14.53 -12.75 3.89
C THR A 98 15.57 -12.46 5.00
N SER A 99 15.92 -11.21 5.26
CA SER A 99 16.92 -10.75 6.22
C SER A 99 16.37 -9.71 7.21
N ASP A 100 15.06 -9.68 7.43
CA ASP A 100 14.34 -8.74 8.33
C ASP A 100 14.47 -7.25 7.97
N ARG A 101 15.14 -6.92 6.86
CA ARG A 101 15.38 -5.54 6.44
C ARG A 101 14.15 -4.96 5.76
N THR A 102 13.83 -3.74 6.19
CA THR A 102 12.85 -2.89 5.52
C THR A 102 13.45 -2.34 4.25
N MET A 103 12.74 -2.50 3.13
CA MET A 103 13.08 -1.86 1.86
C MET A 103 11.88 -1.11 1.33
N VAL A 104 12.13 0.04 0.70
CA VAL A 104 11.10 0.82 0.01
C VAL A 104 11.42 0.90 -1.47
N TYR A 105 10.42 0.62 -2.27
CA TYR A 105 10.49 0.61 -3.72
C TYR A 105 9.46 1.56 -4.30
N ILE A 106 9.82 2.24 -5.39
CA ILE A 106 8.86 2.89 -6.29
C ILE A 106 8.65 1.94 -7.46
N VAL A 107 7.38 1.64 -7.74
CA VAL A 107 6.98 0.67 -8.73
C VAL A 107 5.94 1.26 -9.68
N GLY A 108 6.13 1.06 -10.98
CA GLY A 108 5.25 1.48 -12.07
C GLY A 108 5.26 0.43 -13.19
N GLU A 109 4.54 0.66 -14.29
CA GLU A 109 4.24 -0.35 -15.33
C GLU A 109 5.49 -1.11 -15.82
N ASP A 110 6.57 -0.37 -16.09
CA ASP A 110 7.88 -0.94 -16.47
C ASP A 110 9.02 -0.41 -15.60
N MET A 111 8.69 0.12 -14.43
CA MET A 111 9.66 0.78 -13.55
C MET A 111 9.68 0.11 -12.18
N TYR A 112 10.89 -0.19 -11.72
CA TYR A 112 11.12 -0.64 -10.36
C TYR A 112 12.43 -0.04 -9.84
N LYS A 113 12.33 0.75 -8.78
CA LYS A 113 13.48 1.45 -8.22
C LYS A 113 13.50 1.31 -6.70
N LYS A 114 14.57 0.71 -6.18
CA LYS A 114 14.89 0.75 -4.76
C LYS A 114 15.23 2.18 -4.37
N VAL A 115 14.50 2.76 -3.44
CA VAL A 115 14.74 4.13 -2.94
C VAL A 115 15.24 4.14 -1.51
N TYR A 116 14.99 3.06 -0.76
CA TYR A 116 15.47 2.91 0.61
C TYR A 116 15.77 1.45 0.93
N GLU A 117 16.81 1.23 1.71
CA GLU A 117 17.14 -0.05 2.34
C GLU A 117 17.64 0.24 3.75
N ASP A 118 17.03 -0.39 4.74
CA ASP A 118 17.56 -0.34 6.10
C ASP A 118 18.86 -1.16 6.17
N THR A 119 19.95 -0.50 6.51
CA THR A 119 21.28 -1.12 6.63
C THR A 119 21.57 -1.62 8.03
N ARG A 120 20.68 -1.38 9.00
CA ARG A 120 20.84 -1.87 10.38
C ARG A 120 20.55 -3.37 10.41
N ASP A 121 21.20 -4.07 11.33
CA ASP A 121 20.80 -5.42 11.68
C ASP A 121 19.38 -5.33 12.25
N ALA A 122 18.42 -5.70 11.41
CA ALA A 122 17.03 -5.44 11.70
C ALA A 122 16.60 -6.27 12.91
N SER A 123 15.99 -5.60 13.89
CA SER A 123 15.21 -6.32 14.88
C SER A 123 14.02 -6.96 14.16
N PRO A 124 13.73 -8.25 14.38
CA PRO A 124 12.61 -8.95 13.72
C PRO A 124 11.24 -8.30 13.98
N ILE A 125 11.16 -7.35 14.93
CA ILE A 125 9.94 -6.67 15.37
C ILE A 125 9.66 -5.39 14.56
N ASN A 126 10.57 -4.93 13.71
CA ASN A 126 10.33 -3.71 12.91
C ASN A 126 9.33 -4.00 11.79
N TRP A 127 8.07 -3.58 11.93
CA TRP A 127 7.13 -3.48 10.82
C TRP A 127 7.19 -2.06 10.26
N PRO A 128 7.77 -1.86 9.07
CA PRO A 128 7.71 -0.56 8.46
C PRO A 128 6.26 -0.25 8.12
N VAL A 129 5.81 0.96 8.45
CA VAL A 129 4.49 1.46 8.10
C VAL A 129 4.70 2.71 7.27
N ILE A 130 4.23 2.71 6.03
CA ILE A 130 4.14 3.94 5.25
C ILE A 130 2.80 4.60 5.62
N LEU A 131 2.86 5.83 6.12
CA LEU A 131 1.70 6.63 6.49
C LEU A 131 1.55 7.79 5.51
N THR A 132 0.32 8.07 5.07
CA THR A 132 -0.04 9.25 4.26
C THR A 132 -0.18 10.53 5.08
N TYR A 133 0.13 10.49 6.38
CA TYR A 133 -0.11 11.61 7.28
C TYR A 133 0.80 12.81 6.94
N VAL A 134 0.20 13.85 6.37
CA VAL A 134 0.80 15.19 6.32
C VAL A 134 0.41 15.87 7.64
N PRO A 135 1.34 16.06 8.59
CA PRO A 135 1.02 16.82 9.79
C PRO A 135 0.55 18.21 9.38
N SER A 136 -0.69 18.56 9.72
CA SER A 136 -1.05 19.97 9.77
C SER A 136 -0.12 20.63 10.79
N LEU A 137 0.52 21.73 10.41
CA LEU A 137 1.30 22.54 11.35
C LEU A 137 0.31 23.10 12.37
N VAL A 138 0.07 22.35 13.44
CA VAL A 138 -0.67 22.84 14.59
C VAL A 138 0.23 23.89 15.24
N CYS A 139 -0.12 25.16 15.03
CA CYS A 139 0.45 26.24 15.81
C CYS A 139 -0.02 26.04 17.26
N LEU A 140 0.84 25.49 18.12
CA LEU A 140 0.61 25.46 19.55
C LEU A 140 0.69 26.92 20.05
N HIS A 141 -0.43 27.44 20.55
CA HIS A 141 -0.50 28.72 21.27
C HIS A 141 -0.58 28.44 22.77
#